data_AF-A0A4R2MSI1-F1
#
_entry.id   AF-A0A4R2MSI1-F1
#
_cell.length_a   1.000
_cell.length_b   1.000
_cell.length_c   1.000
_cell.angle_alpha   90.00
_cell.angle_beta   90.00
_cell.angle_gamma   90.00
#
_symmetry.space_group_name_H-M   'P 1'
#
loop_
_entity.id
_entity.type
_entity.pdbx_description
1 polymer ?
#
loop_
_entity_poly.entity_id
_entity_poly.type
_entity_poly.pdbx_seq_one_letter_code
_entity_poly.pdbx_strand_id
1 'polypeptide(L)'
;MQQQFIKTKSGRLIALPDAQEDAAINAAIATDTDSPEWTEADFARAKPASAFFDAATHTKLTKLQRKPGERGPQKAPTKVAVTVRYSPDVLAAFKATGAGWQTRMDAALKDWLKTHSPA
;
A
#
# COMPACT_ATOMS: atom_id res chain seq x y z
N MET A 1 11.84 25.80 -23.79
CA MET A 1 12.15 24.35 -23.75
C MET A 1 10.85 23.61 -23.53
N GLN A 2 10.62 22.45 -24.16
CA GLN A 2 9.33 21.74 -24.03
C GLN A 2 9.39 20.77 -22.85
N GLN A 3 8.49 20.95 -21.88
CA GLN A 3 8.37 20.08 -20.71
C GLN A 3 7.85 18.69 -21.12
N GLN A 4 8.52 17.63 -20.67
CA GLN A 4 8.16 16.25 -21.03
C GLN A 4 7.15 15.67 -20.03
N PHE A 5 6.25 14.79 -20.49
CA PHE A 5 5.21 14.18 -19.66
C PHE A 5 5.30 12.65 -19.68
N ILE A 6 5.25 12.02 -18.50
CA ILE A 6 5.10 10.57 -18.32
C ILE A 6 3.67 10.24 -17.92
N LYS A 7 3.05 9.26 -18.58
CA LYS A 7 1.74 8.72 -18.21
C LYS A 7 1.90 7.50 -17.30
N THR A 8 1.31 7.57 -16.11
CA THR A 8 1.25 6.44 -15.18
C THR A 8 0.20 5.39 -15.61
N LYS A 9 0.28 4.18 -15.05
CA LYS A 9 -0.70 3.10 -15.30
C LYS A 9 -2.14 3.47 -14.90
N SER A 10 -2.32 4.38 -13.94
CA SER A 10 -3.64 4.92 -13.55
C SER A 10 -4.12 6.05 -14.47
N GLY A 11 -3.36 6.41 -15.51
CA GLY A 11 -3.70 7.44 -16.48
C GLY A 11 -3.27 8.86 -16.09
N ARG A 12 -2.73 9.07 -14.89
CA ARG A 12 -2.20 10.37 -14.44
C ARG A 12 -0.95 10.76 -15.25
N LEU A 13 -0.92 11.99 -15.76
CA LEU A 13 0.24 12.60 -16.41
C LEU A 13 1.13 13.29 -15.35
N ILE A 14 2.43 13.05 -15.40
CA ILE A 14 3.45 13.65 -14.54
C ILE A 14 4.39 14.45 -15.45
N ALA A 15 4.55 15.75 -15.18
CA ALA A 15 5.56 16.57 -15.82
C ALA A 15 6.93 16.25 -15.23
N LEU A 16 7.90 15.97 -16.10
CA LEU A 16 9.32 15.92 -15.72
C LEU A 16 9.86 17.36 -15.68
N PRO A 17 10.80 17.65 -14.78
CA PRO A 17 11.55 18.90 -14.83
C PRO A 17 12.19 19.11 -16.21
N ASP A 18 12.19 20.34 -16.69
CA ASP A 18 12.99 20.70 -17.86
C ASP A 18 14.46 20.98 -17.47
N ALA A 19 15.33 21.18 -18.47
CA ALA A 19 16.76 21.36 -18.22
C ALA A 19 17.09 22.60 -17.37
N GLN A 20 16.25 23.64 -17.41
CA GLN A 20 16.43 24.83 -16.58
C GLN A 20 15.99 24.55 -15.14
N GLU A 21 14.87 23.86 -14.97
CA GLU A 21 14.38 23.41 -13.65
C GLU A 21 15.38 22.44 -12.98
N ASP A 22 15.91 21.46 -13.73
CA ASP A 22 16.95 20.55 -13.25
C ASP A 22 18.21 21.30 -12.79
N ALA A 23 18.66 22.28 -13.57
CA ALA A 23 19.81 23.10 -13.21
C ALA A 23 19.57 23.91 -11.92
N ALA A 24 18.36 24.45 -11.75
CA ALA A 24 17.98 25.18 -10.54
C ALA A 24 17.88 24.25 -9.32
N ILE A 25 17.34 23.03 -9.48
CA ILE A 25 17.27 22.01 -8.42
C ILE A 25 18.68 21.61 -7.98
N ASN A 26 19.57 21.32 -8.92
CA ASN A 26 20.96 20.92 -8.62
C ASN A 26 21.74 22.05 -7.94
N ALA A 27 21.55 23.30 -8.37
CA ALA A 27 22.19 24.45 -7.73
C ALA A 27 21.73 24.63 -6.28
N ALA A 28 20.43 24.44 -6.00
CA ALA A 28 19.89 24.51 -4.65
C ALA A 28 20.43 23.39 -3.76
N ILE A 29 20.49 22.15 -4.26
CA ILE A 29 21.08 21.00 -3.55
C ILE A 29 22.55 21.29 -3.18
N ALA A 30 23.35 21.81 -4.11
CA ALA A 30 24.76 22.11 -3.87
C ALA A 30 25.01 23.19 -2.80
N THR A 31 24.01 24.04 -2.53
CA THR A 31 24.09 25.07 -1.48
C THR A 31 23.60 24.59 -0.12
N ASP A 32 22.99 23.41 -0.03
CA ASP A 32 22.47 22.86 1.22
C ASP A 32 23.61 22.30 2.09
N THR A 33 23.92 23.00 3.18
CA THR A 33 24.98 22.61 4.11
C THR A 33 24.58 21.45 5.02
N ASP A 34 23.29 21.22 5.23
CA ASP A 34 22.79 20.17 6.14
C ASP A 34 22.64 18.82 5.43
N SER A 35 22.56 18.83 4.10
CA SER A 35 22.46 17.63 3.26
C SER A 35 23.48 17.65 2.11
N PRO A 36 24.79 17.60 2.41
CA PRO A 36 25.82 17.58 1.38
C PRO A 36 25.74 16.31 0.52
N GLU A 37 26.15 16.42 -0.75
CA GLU A 37 26.28 15.26 -1.63
C GLU A 37 27.33 14.28 -1.08
N TRP A 38 27.06 12.98 -1.19
CA TRP A 38 27.99 11.95 -0.77
C TRP A 38 29.21 11.89 -1.68
N THR A 39 30.39 11.96 -1.09
CA THR A 39 31.65 11.83 -1.83
C THR A 39 32.09 10.36 -1.92
N GLU A 40 33.04 10.06 -2.81
CA GLU A 40 33.68 8.74 -2.90
C GLU A 40 34.30 8.31 -1.56
N ALA A 41 34.86 9.27 -0.81
CA ALA A 41 35.41 9.01 0.52
C ALA A 41 34.31 8.62 1.53
N ASP A 42 33.08 9.16 1.40
CA ASP A 42 31.93 8.78 2.22
C ASP A 42 31.43 7.37 1.90
N PHE A 43 31.45 6.97 0.63
CA PHE A 43 31.18 5.59 0.24
C PHE A 43 32.25 4.63 0.76
N ALA A 44 33.53 5.02 0.69
CA ALA A 44 34.63 4.20 1.16
C ALA A 44 34.58 3.93 2.68
N ARG A 45 34.05 4.86 3.47
CA ARG A 45 33.86 4.72 4.93
C ARG A 45 32.48 4.15 5.33
N ALA A 46 31.57 3.96 4.38
CA ALA A 46 30.24 3.44 4.65
C ALA A 46 30.33 2.02 5.21
N LYS A 47 29.52 1.73 6.23
CA LYS A 47 29.47 0.41 6.86
C LYS A 47 28.14 -0.27 6.53
N PRO A 48 28.13 -1.61 6.35
CA PRO A 48 26.88 -2.33 6.21
C PRO A 48 26.04 -2.16 7.47
N ALA A 49 24.71 -2.16 7.32
CA ALA A 49 23.77 -2.00 8.43
C ALA A 49 24.02 -3.02 9.57
N SER A 50 24.46 -4.23 9.24
CA SER A 50 24.83 -5.28 10.19
C SER A 50 26.03 -4.94 11.07
N ALA A 51 26.93 -4.07 10.62
CA ALA A 51 28.09 -3.61 11.38
C ALA A 51 27.81 -2.32 12.16
N PHE A 52 26.69 -1.64 11.88
CA PHE A 52 26.26 -0.43 12.57
C PHE A 52 25.23 -0.72 13.66
N PHE A 53 24.23 -1.56 13.37
CA PHE A 53 23.19 -1.96 14.31
C PHE A 53 23.57 -3.21 15.11
N ASP A 54 23.03 -3.32 16.33
CA ASP A 54 23.10 -4.58 17.07
C ASP A 54 22.31 -5.70 16.38
N ALA A 55 22.59 -6.95 16.75
CA ALA A 55 22.01 -8.13 16.12
C ALA A 55 20.47 -8.18 16.22
N ALA A 56 19.88 -7.69 17.30
CA ALA A 56 18.43 -7.69 17.48
C ALA A 56 17.76 -6.63 16.59
N THR A 57 18.35 -5.43 16.51
CA THR A 57 17.87 -4.35 15.64
C THR A 57 18.04 -4.71 14.17
N HIS A 58 19.20 -5.22 13.76
CA HIS A 58 19.45 -5.68 12.40
C HIS A 58 18.42 -6.75 11.99
N THR A 59 18.16 -7.73 12.86
CA THR A 59 17.16 -8.79 12.61
C THR A 59 15.74 -8.24 12.47
N LYS A 60 15.37 -7.20 13.21
CA LYS A 60 14.05 -6.54 13.06
C LYS A 60 13.95 -5.83 11.71
N LEU A 61 15.00 -5.13 11.29
CA LEU A 61 15.04 -4.42 10.01
C LEU A 61 14.98 -5.39 8.82
N THR A 62 15.65 -6.54 8.88
CA THR A 62 15.57 -7.54 7.81
C THR A 62 14.21 -8.25 7.75
N LYS A 63 13.52 -8.44 8.89
CA LYS A 63 12.15 -8.96 8.91
C LYS A 63 11.11 -8.01 8.31
N LEU A 64 11.46 -6.73 8.13
CA LEU A 64 10.63 -5.76 7.40
C LEU A 64 10.83 -5.84 5.89
N GLN A 65 11.79 -6.62 5.39
CA GLN A 65 11.94 -6.86 3.95
C GLN A 65 10.81 -7.78 3.47
N ARG A 66 9.78 -7.13 2.93
CA ARG A 66 8.65 -7.80 2.30
C ARG A 66 9.06 -8.20 0.90
N LYS A 67 8.72 -9.41 0.46
CA LYS A 67 8.99 -9.80 -0.92
C LYS A 67 8.14 -8.94 -1.87
N PRO A 68 8.65 -8.56 -3.05
CA PRO A 68 7.83 -7.89 -4.06
C PRO A 68 6.53 -8.69 -4.32
N GLY A 69 5.38 -8.06 -4.14
CA GLY A 69 4.06 -8.69 -4.29
C GLY A 69 3.41 -9.22 -2.99
N GLU A 70 4.13 -9.20 -1.87
CA GLU A 70 3.54 -9.58 -0.58
C GLU A 70 2.56 -8.49 -0.12
N ARG A 71 1.35 -8.87 0.32
CA ARG A 71 0.32 -7.94 0.85
C ARG A 71 0.47 -7.79 2.36
N GLY A 72 0.16 -6.59 2.88
CA GLY A 72 0.41 -6.28 4.28
C GLY A 72 -0.47 -7.15 5.18
N PRO A 73 -0.14 -7.28 6.48
CA PRO A 73 -1.02 -7.93 7.45
C PRO A 73 -2.44 -7.37 7.30
N GLN A 74 -3.41 -8.26 7.08
CA GLN A 74 -4.78 -7.84 6.89
C GLN A 74 -5.32 -7.31 8.22
N LYS A 75 -5.56 -5.99 8.29
CA LYS A 75 -5.97 -5.27 9.52
C LYS A 75 -7.36 -5.66 10.05
N ALA A 76 -8.19 -6.34 9.26
CA ALA A 76 -9.56 -6.70 9.63
C ALA A 76 -9.69 -8.23 9.83
N PRO A 77 -10.45 -8.69 10.83
CA PRO A 77 -10.78 -10.11 10.99
C PRO A 77 -11.34 -10.68 9.68
N THR A 78 -10.80 -11.80 9.22
CA THR A 78 -11.26 -12.45 7.99
C THR A 78 -12.65 -13.02 8.20
N LYS A 79 -13.55 -12.80 7.23
CA LYS A 79 -14.85 -13.48 7.19
C LYS A 79 -14.61 -15.00 7.20
N VAL A 80 -15.36 -15.73 8.01
CA VAL A 80 -15.29 -17.20 8.04
C VAL A 80 -16.15 -17.75 6.90
N ALA A 81 -15.56 -18.57 6.03
CA ALA A 81 -16.30 -19.25 4.98
C ALA A 81 -17.02 -20.47 5.57
N VAL A 82 -18.35 -20.46 5.54
CA VAL A 82 -19.20 -21.57 6.02
C VAL A 82 -20.17 -21.97 4.92
N THR A 83 -20.39 -23.28 4.76
CA THR A 83 -21.39 -23.82 3.83
C THR A 83 -22.77 -23.84 4.50
N VAL A 84 -23.66 -22.94 4.10
CA VAL A 84 -25.04 -22.82 4.63
C VAL A 84 -26.04 -23.00 3.48
N ARG A 85 -27.17 -23.68 3.75
CA ARG A 85 -28.29 -23.78 2.80
C ARG A 85 -29.32 -22.69 3.11
N TYR A 86 -29.75 -21.97 2.08
CA TYR A 86 -30.77 -20.93 2.15
C TYR A 86 -32.00 -21.33 1.34
N SER A 87 -33.15 -20.79 1.71
CA SER A 87 -34.39 -20.95 0.94
C SER A 87 -34.24 -20.35 -0.48
N PRO A 88 -34.81 -20.98 -1.53
CA PRO A 88 -34.62 -20.56 -2.92
C PRO A 88 -35.14 -19.15 -3.23
N ASP A 89 -36.24 -18.73 -2.60
CA ASP A 89 -36.83 -17.39 -2.70
C ASP A 89 -35.89 -16.31 -2.16
N VAL A 90 -35.26 -16.55 -0.99
CA VAL A 90 -34.28 -15.63 -0.40
C VAL A 90 -33.07 -15.46 -1.32
N LEU A 91 -32.53 -16.56 -1.84
CA LEU A 91 -31.41 -16.50 -2.78
C LEU A 91 -31.78 -15.79 -4.08
N ALA A 92 -32.98 -16.02 -4.61
CA ALA A 92 -33.44 -15.36 -5.82
C ALA A 92 -33.55 -13.84 -5.62
N ALA A 93 -34.17 -13.41 -4.51
CA ALA A 93 -34.33 -11.99 -4.18
C ALA A 93 -32.98 -11.27 -4.06
N PHE A 94 -32.01 -11.85 -3.34
CA PHE A 94 -30.69 -11.22 -3.23
C PHE A 94 -29.91 -11.28 -4.55
N LYS A 95 -29.89 -12.40 -5.27
CA LYS A 95 -29.18 -12.49 -6.56
C LYS A 95 -29.70 -11.48 -7.60
N ALA A 96 -30.99 -11.18 -7.60
CA ALA A 96 -31.59 -10.18 -8.49
C ALA A 96 -31.01 -8.77 -8.29
N THR A 97 -30.43 -8.48 -7.12
CA THR A 97 -29.76 -7.19 -6.86
C THR A 97 -28.40 -7.04 -7.56
N GLY A 98 -27.91 -8.08 -8.25
CA GLY A 98 -26.70 -8.02 -9.06
C GLY A 98 -25.39 -8.18 -8.29
N ALA A 99 -24.31 -7.62 -8.80
CA ALA A 99 -22.97 -7.73 -8.20
C ALA A 99 -22.98 -7.27 -6.73
N GLY A 100 -22.29 -8.03 -5.86
CA GLY A 100 -22.24 -7.75 -4.42
C GLY A 100 -23.46 -8.20 -3.61
N TRP A 101 -24.34 -9.05 -4.16
CA TRP A 101 -25.53 -9.53 -3.43
C TRP A 101 -25.19 -10.25 -2.12
N GLN A 102 -24.07 -10.98 -2.05
CA GLN A 102 -23.60 -11.63 -0.82
C GLN A 102 -23.24 -10.61 0.26
N THR A 103 -22.64 -9.47 -0.12
CA THR A 103 -22.34 -8.38 0.81
C THR A 103 -23.61 -7.74 1.34
N ARG A 104 -24.63 -7.55 0.48
CA ARG A 104 -25.95 -7.05 0.90
C ARG A 104 -26.66 -8.04 1.83
N MET A 105 -26.55 -9.34 1.56
CA MET A 105 -27.10 -10.38 2.43
C MET A 105 -26.42 -10.38 3.82
N ASP A 106 -25.09 -10.29 3.88
CA ASP A 106 -24.34 -10.14 5.15
C ASP A 106 -24.75 -8.88 5.93
N ALA A 107 -24.97 -7.76 5.23
CA ALA A 107 -25.44 -6.53 5.85
C ALA A 107 -26.86 -6.67 6.42
N ALA A 108 -27.77 -7.35 5.71
CA ALA A 108 -29.13 -7.62 6.17
C ALA A 108 -29.14 -8.52 7.42
N LEU A 109 -28.31 -9.57 7.45
CA LEU A 109 -28.16 -10.43 8.62
C LEU A 109 -27.63 -9.66 9.83
N LYS A 110 -26.64 -8.78 9.62
CA LYS A 110 -26.12 -7.90 10.69
C LYS A 110 -27.18 -6.94 11.22
N ASP A 111 -28.02 -6.40 10.34
CA ASP A 111 -29.08 -5.49 10.74
C ASP A 111 -30.19 -6.19 11.53
N TRP A 112 -30.57 -7.39 11.09
CA TRP A 112 -31.50 -8.25 11.81
C TRP A 112 -31.02 -8.57 13.23
N LEU A 113 -29.72 -8.86 13.41
CA LEU A 113 -29.10 -9.12 14.72
C LEU A 113 -29.08 -7.91 15.67
N LYS A 114 -29.30 -6.68 15.19
CA LYS A 114 -29.42 -5.51 16.09
C LYS A 114 -30.76 -5.49 16.82
N THR A 115 -31.79 -6.06 16.19
CA THR A 115 -33.18 -5.99 16.65
C THR A 115 -33.71 -7.33 17.14
N HIS A 116 -33.04 -8.43 16.78
CA HIS A 116 -33.45 -9.78 17.10
C HIS A 116 -32.29 -10.59 17.67
N SER A 117 -32.60 -11.50 18.60
CA SER A 117 -31.66 -12.50 19.08
C SER A 117 -31.95 -13.84 18.40
N PRO A 118 -30.94 -14.52 17.82
CA PRO A 118 -31.10 -15.89 17.37
C PRO A 118 -31.34 -16.78 18.60
N ALA A 119 -32.32 -17.68 18.49
CA ALA A 119 -32.67 -18.64 19.54
C ALA A 119 -31.63 -19.76 19.69
#